data_AF-A0A132PTN6-F1
#
_entry.id   AF-A0A132PTN6-F1
#
_cell.length_a   1.000
_cell.length_b   1.000
_cell.length_c   1.000
_cell.angle_alpha   90.00
_cell.angle_beta   90.00
_cell.angle_gamma   90.00
#
_symmetry.space_group_name_H-M   'P 1'
#
loop_
_entity.id
_entity.type
_entity.pdbx_description
1 polymer ?
#
loop_
_entity_poly.entity_id
_entity_poly.type
_entity_poly.pdbx_seq_one_letter_code
_entity_poly.pdbx_strand_id
1 'polypeptide(L)'
;MGEAFSWAWNKFTKHPAELLVPTLVFGLIYGALQGIIQLISSSFATTETSSYGDYGYSASYSMGTGGIVVSIIGGLVMLVVMAVIQSAYIGGMLDIANGAPVTIGSFFKPRNVGNVIIASVVSGIIVGIGILLCVIPGIIAMIMLMFTTVAVLDRNVSGIEGITTSFNIAKANFGPVALTWLVTIAIAIVGVLACLVGLLVAYPLISLITVYAFRKLTGGQVAPLTP
;
A
#
# COMPACT_ATOMS: atom_id res chain seq x y z
N MET A 1 -13.21 15.08 6.13
CA MET A 1 -12.48 14.69 4.90
C MET A 1 -11.88 15.87 4.17
N GLY A 2 -12.61 16.98 3.97
CA GLY A 2 -12.04 18.20 3.38
C GLY A 2 -10.76 18.67 4.08
N GLU A 3 -10.75 18.70 5.42
CA GLU A 3 -9.55 19.04 6.20
C GLU A 3 -8.36 18.09 5.95
N ALA A 4 -8.60 16.78 5.89
CA ALA A 4 -7.56 15.78 5.66
C ALA A 4 -6.90 15.97 4.30
N PHE A 5 -7.72 16.22 3.26
CA PHE A 5 -7.24 16.51 1.92
C PHE A 5 -6.46 17.83 1.87
N SER A 6 -7.03 18.91 2.42
CA SER A 6 -6.36 20.22 2.46
C SER A 6 -5.03 20.16 3.20
N TRP A 7 -4.97 19.42 4.31
CA TRP A 7 -3.74 19.19 5.06
C TRP A 7 -2.72 18.39 4.25
N ALA A 8 -3.12 17.27 3.65
CA ALA A 8 -2.24 16.44 2.84
C ALA A 8 -1.70 17.21 1.63
N TRP A 9 -2.55 17.99 0.96
CA TRP A 9 -2.16 18.83 -0.17
C TRP A 9 -1.20 19.96 0.24
N ASN A 10 -1.44 20.61 1.38
CA ASN A 10 -0.53 21.60 1.93
C ASN A 10 0.86 20.99 2.23
N LYS A 11 0.91 19.84 2.91
CA LYS A 11 2.20 19.17 3.19
C LYS A 11 2.88 18.67 1.92
N PHE A 12 2.12 18.17 0.95
CA PHE A 12 2.67 17.73 -0.34
C PHE A 12 3.32 18.87 -1.12
N THR A 13 2.61 19.99 -1.30
CA THR A 13 3.10 21.15 -2.07
C THR A 13 4.29 21.85 -1.42
N LYS A 14 4.47 21.70 -0.09
CA LYS A 14 5.60 22.26 0.66
C LYS A 14 6.80 21.31 0.74
N HIS A 15 6.60 20.01 0.48
CA HIS A 15 7.65 18.99 0.42
C HIS A 15 7.58 18.15 -0.88
N PRO A 16 7.53 18.76 -2.07
CA PRO A 16 7.27 18.02 -3.30
C PRO A 16 8.42 17.09 -3.65
N ALA A 17 9.67 17.53 -3.52
CA ALA A 17 10.84 16.72 -3.87
C ALA A 17 11.04 15.57 -2.88
N GLU A 18 10.85 15.84 -1.59
CA GLU A 18 11.00 14.87 -0.51
C GLU A 18 9.95 13.76 -0.56
N LEU A 19 8.81 14.00 -1.21
CA LEU A 19 7.76 13.00 -1.39
C LEU A 19 7.83 12.32 -2.76
N LEU A 20 8.07 13.08 -3.82
CA LEU A 20 8.10 12.56 -5.19
C LEU A 20 9.33 11.68 -5.43
N VAL A 21 10.52 12.07 -4.94
CA VAL A 21 11.74 11.29 -5.18
C VAL A 21 11.66 9.89 -4.55
N PRO A 22 11.30 9.72 -3.25
CA PRO A 22 11.11 8.38 -2.70
C PRO A 22 9.99 7.60 -3.39
N THR A 23 8.87 8.24 -3.73
CA THR A 23 7.77 7.59 -4.45
C THR A 23 8.24 7.03 -5.79
N LEU A 24 8.99 7.83 -6.56
CA LEU A 24 9.54 7.42 -7.85
C LEU A 24 10.53 6.26 -7.67
N VAL A 25 11.49 6.38 -6.73
CA VAL A 25 12.50 5.35 -6.48
C VAL A 25 11.83 4.03 -6.05
N PHE A 26 10.87 4.07 -5.13
CA PHE A 26 10.14 2.87 -4.71
C PHE A 26 9.26 2.30 -5.81
N GLY A 27 8.65 3.15 -6.64
CA GLY A 27 7.92 2.73 -7.84
C GLY A 27 8.82 2.03 -8.85
N LEU A 28 10.04 2.54 -9.09
CA LEU A 28 11.04 1.90 -9.95
C LEU A 28 11.52 0.57 -9.38
N ILE A 29 11.76 0.49 -8.06
CA ILE A 29 12.12 -0.77 -7.40
C ILE A 29 11.00 -1.80 -7.54
N TYR A 30 9.74 -1.40 -7.29
CA TYR A 30 8.57 -2.26 -7.49
C TYR A 30 8.50 -2.77 -8.94
N GLY A 31 8.60 -1.86 -9.91
CA GLY A 31 8.51 -2.19 -11.34
C GLY A 31 9.66 -3.09 -11.80
N ALA A 32 10.88 -2.81 -11.38
CA ALA A 32 12.06 -3.63 -11.70
C ALA A 32 11.94 -5.03 -11.10
N LEU A 33 11.55 -5.15 -9.83
CA LEU A 33 11.35 -6.45 -9.18
C LEU A 33 10.23 -7.24 -9.84
N GLN A 34 9.10 -6.61 -10.14
CA GLN A 34 8.01 -7.27 -10.86
C GLN A 34 8.45 -7.72 -12.26
N GLY A 35 9.17 -6.87 -12.99
CA GLY A 35 9.73 -7.23 -14.29
C GLY A 35 10.67 -8.43 -14.21
N ILE A 36 11.59 -8.44 -13.24
CA ILE A 36 12.51 -9.57 -13.01
C ILE A 36 11.74 -10.85 -12.65
N ILE A 37 10.78 -10.77 -11.73
CA ILE A 37 9.97 -11.93 -11.34
C ILE A 37 9.20 -12.48 -12.55
N GLN A 38 8.62 -11.62 -13.39
CA GLN A 38 7.89 -12.04 -14.58
C GLN A 38 8.82 -12.64 -15.65
N LEU A 39 10.00 -12.06 -15.88
CA LEU A 39 10.99 -12.58 -16.82
C LEU A 39 11.52 -13.97 -16.40
N ILE A 40 11.74 -14.18 -15.10
CA ILE A 40 12.13 -15.49 -14.60
C ILE A 40 10.93 -16.44 -14.71
N SER A 41 9.74 -16.03 -14.28
CA SER A 41 8.54 -16.89 -14.26
C SER A 41 8.12 -17.32 -15.67
N SER A 42 8.25 -16.46 -16.68
CA SER A 42 7.93 -16.80 -18.07
C SER A 42 8.83 -17.91 -18.63
N SER A 43 10.04 -18.07 -18.10
CA SER A 43 10.94 -19.18 -18.48
C SER A 43 10.47 -20.54 -17.97
N PHE A 44 9.52 -20.56 -17.03
CA PHE A 44 8.92 -21.77 -16.46
C PHE A 44 7.44 -21.94 -16.82
N ALA A 45 6.90 -21.03 -17.63
CA ALA A 45 5.54 -21.08 -18.12
C ALA A 45 5.51 -21.59 -19.57
N THR A 46 4.61 -22.50 -19.86
CA THR A 46 4.30 -22.95 -21.22
C THR A 46 2.99 -22.31 -21.66
N THR A 47 3.04 -21.60 -22.77
CA THR A 47 1.85 -21.02 -23.41
C THR A 47 1.57 -21.83 -24.67
N GLU A 48 0.45 -22.54 -24.68
CA GLU A 48 -0.02 -23.21 -25.90
C GLU A 48 -1.13 -22.37 -26.51
N THR A 49 -0.90 -21.91 -27.74
CA THR A 49 -1.89 -21.17 -28.51
C THR A 49 -2.42 -22.07 -29.60
N SER A 50 -3.72 -22.32 -29.58
CA SER A 50 -4.41 -23.11 -30.60
C SER A 50 -5.41 -22.23 -31.33
N SER A 51 -5.41 -22.30 -32.67
CA SER A 51 -6.45 -21.70 -33.49
C SER A 51 -7.41 -22.79 -33.95
N TYR A 52 -8.72 -22.54 -33.85
CA TYR A 52 -9.75 -23.42 -34.38
C TYR A 52 -10.81 -22.61 -35.13
N GLY A 53 -10.86 -22.76 -36.45
CA GLY A 53 -11.69 -21.95 -37.35
C GLY A 53 -11.10 -20.57 -37.65
N ASP A 54 -11.76 -19.81 -38.54
CA ASP A 54 -11.30 -18.51 -39.07
C ASP A 54 -11.25 -17.39 -38.01
N TYR A 55 -12.00 -17.55 -36.90
CA TYR A 55 -12.10 -16.56 -35.82
C TYR A 55 -11.87 -17.14 -34.41
N GLY A 56 -11.52 -18.42 -34.28
CA GLY A 56 -11.34 -19.06 -32.99
C GLY A 56 -9.88 -19.07 -32.54
N TYR A 57 -9.61 -18.46 -31.39
CA TYR A 57 -8.31 -18.46 -30.74
C TYR A 57 -8.48 -18.92 -29.29
N SER A 58 -7.68 -19.90 -28.87
CA SER A 58 -7.53 -20.28 -27.47
C SER A 58 -6.07 -20.22 -27.06
N ALA A 59 -5.83 -19.71 -25.86
CA ALA A 59 -4.52 -19.75 -25.21
C ALA A 59 -4.68 -20.49 -23.89
N SER A 60 -3.88 -21.52 -23.67
CA SER A 60 -3.74 -22.16 -22.37
C SER A 60 -2.39 -21.77 -21.76
N TYR A 61 -2.40 -21.56 -20.45
CA TYR A 61 -1.21 -21.27 -19.66
C TYR A 61 -1.02 -22.43 -18.69
N SER A 62 0.13 -23.09 -18.74
CA SER A 62 0.51 -24.09 -17.77
C SER A 62 1.85 -23.73 -17.16
N MET A 63 2.00 -23.98 -15.86
CA MET A 63 3.25 -23.83 -15.14
C MET A 63 3.63 -25.18 -14.56
N GLY A 64 4.83 -25.64 -14.88
CA GLY A 64 5.42 -26.80 -14.21
C GLY A 64 5.70 -26.51 -12.73
N THR A 65 6.03 -27.55 -11.97
CA THR A 65 6.40 -27.44 -10.55
C THR A 65 7.53 -26.42 -10.31
N GLY A 66 8.50 -26.33 -11.23
CA GLY A 66 9.56 -25.32 -11.19
C GLY A 66 9.04 -23.89 -11.24
N GLY A 67 8.02 -23.62 -12.07
CA GLY A 67 7.38 -22.29 -12.14
C GLY A 67 6.65 -21.93 -10.87
N ILE A 68 5.97 -22.89 -10.24
CA ILE A 68 5.28 -22.67 -8.96
C ILE A 68 6.29 -22.27 -7.87
N VAL A 69 7.41 -22.98 -7.76
CA VAL A 69 8.46 -22.66 -6.78
C VAL A 69 9.03 -21.26 -7.01
N VAL A 70 9.35 -20.91 -8.26
CA VAL A 70 9.84 -19.58 -8.62
C VAL A 70 8.84 -18.48 -8.26
N SER A 71 7.55 -18.68 -8.55
CA SER A 71 6.52 -17.69 -8.22
C SER A 71 6.34 -17.52 -6.71
N ILE A 72 6.44 -18.60 -5.92
CA ILE A 72 6.40 -18.52 -4.46
C ILE A 72 7.60 -17.72 -3.93
N ILE A 73 8.81 -18.05 -4.38
CA ILE A 73 10.03 -17.34 -3.96
C ILE A 73 9.96 -15.87 -4.38
N GLY A 74 9.57 -15.59 -5.62
CA GLY A 74 9.38 -14.22 -6.12
C GLY A 74 8.36 -13.45 -5.29
N GLY A 75 7.23 -14.08 -4.94
CA GLY A 75 6.22 -13.51 -4.05
C GLY A 75 6.75 -13.20 -2.65
N LEU A 76 7.55 -14.09 -2.06
CA LEU A 76 8.17 -13.88 -0.75
C LEU A 76 9.19 -12.74 -0.76
N VAL A 77 10.05 -12.68 -1.80
CA VAL A 77 11.00 -11.57 -1.98
C VAL A 77 10.24 -10.26 -2.13
N MET A 78 9.21 -10.24 -2.96
CA MET A 78 8.36 -9.08 -3.19
C MET A 78 7.70 -8.62 -1.88
N LEU A 79 7.16 -9.55 -1.09
CA LEU A 79 6.54 -9.27 0.19
C LEU A 79 7.50 -8.58 1.16
N VAL A 80 8.72 -9.11 1.30
CA VAL A 80 9.74 -8.53 2.19
C VAL A 80 10.14 -7.13 1.73
N VAL A 81 10.40 -6.94 0.44
CA VAL A 81 10.80 -5.62 -0.08
C VAL A 81 9.67 -4.61 0.11
N MET A 82 8.42 -4.99 -0.19
CA MET A 82 7.29 -4.09 -0.02
C MET A 82 7.03 -3.75 1.44
N ALA A 83 7.21 -4.68 2.37
CA ALA A 83 7.12 -4.37 3.79
C ALA A 83 8.20 -3.39 4.25
N VAL A 84 9.45 -3.54 3.76
CA VAL A 84 10.54 -2.59 4.03
C VAL A 84 10.18 -1.20 3.50
N ILE A 85 9.76 -1.10 2.24
CA ILE A 85 9.36 0.16 1.60
C ILE A 85 8.19 0.80 2.36
N GLN A 86 7.13 0.04 2.62
CA GLN A 86 5.95 0.53 3.31
C GLN A 86 6.30 1.04 4.72
N SER A 87 7.19 0.33 5.43
CA SER A 87 7.63 0.75 6.76
C SER A 87 8.40 2.07 6.76
N ALA A 88 9.29 2.26 5.80
CA ALA A 88 10.10 3.47 5.67
C ALA A 88 9.24 4.64 5.20
N TYR A 89 8.37 4.39 4.22
CA TYR A 89 7.54 5.40 3.59
C TYR A 89 6.50 5.97 4.56
N ILE A 90 5.75 5.10 5.25
CA ILE A 90 4.81 5.55 6.29
C ILE A 90 5.54 6.17 7.48
N GLY A 91 6.74 5.71 7.83
CA GLY A 91 7.59 6.36 8.82
C GLY A 91 7.90 7.82 8.47
N GLY A 92 8.27 8.10 7.22
CA GLY A 92 8.46 9.48 6.73
C GLY A 92 7.18 10.32 6.76
N MET A 93 6.02 9.72 6.44
CA MET A 93 4.73 10.41 6.54
C MET A 93 4.36 10.76 7.99
N LEU A 94 4.68 9.88 8.94
CA LEU A 94 4.52 10.14 10.36
C LEU A 94 5.44 11.27 10.82
N ASP A 95 6.68 11.35 10.32
CA ASP A 95 7.58 12.46 10.62
C ASP A 95 7.01 13.81 10.15
N ILE A 96 6.43 13.86 8.93
CA ILE A 96 5.72 15.05 8.43
C ILE A 96 4.54 15.39 9.35
N ALA A 97 3.75 14.38 9.75
CA ALA A 97 2.63 14.57 10.66
C ALA A 97 3.06 15.08 12.04
N ASN A 98 4.27 14.73 12.49
CA ASN A 98 4.85 15.21 13.73
C ASN A 98 5.47 16.62 13.61
N GLY A 99 5.60 17.16 12.38
CA GLY A 99 6.26 18.44 12.12
C GLY A 99 7.79 18.36 12.20
N ALA A 100 8.35 17.15 12.12
CA ALA A 100 9.79 16.95 12.10
C ALA A 100 10.38 17.40 10.75
N PRO A 101 11.64 17.87 10.71
CA PRO A 101 12.31 18.18 9.46
C PRO A 101 12.49 16.88 8.65
N VAL A 102 11.92 16.85 7.45
CA VAL A 102 12.02 15.71 6.54
C VAL A 102 12.96 16.02 5.38
N THR A 103 13.71 15.02 4.96
CA THR A 103 14.53 15.04 3.75
C THR A 103 14.19 13.81 2.93
N ILE A 104 14.65 13.74 1.67
CA ILE A 104 14.51 12.53 0.83
C ILE A 104 14.99 11.28 1.59
N GLY A 105 16.13 11.39 2.28
CA GLY A 105 16.71 10.28 3.06
C GLY A 105 15.84 9.81 4.24
N SER A 106 14.91 10.61 4.73
CA SER A 106 13.99 10.21 5.81
C SER A 106 13.06 9.09 5.39
N PHE A 107 12.68 9.02 4.11
CA PHE A 107 11.80 7.99 3.54
C PHE A 107 12.52 6.67 3.23
N PHE A 108 13.85 6.62 3.36
CA PHE A 108 14.67 5.43 3.17
C PHE A 108 15.20 4.85 4.50
N LYS A 109 14.52 5.13 5.61
CA LYS A 109 14.84 4.61 6.95
C LYS A 109 13.73 3.68 7.42
N PRO A 110 13.79 2.36 7.11
CA PRO A 110 12.80 1.39 7.54
C PRO A 110 12.71 1.34 9.07
N ARG A 111 11.49 1.16 9.58
CA ARG A 111 11.20 1.11 11.02
C ARG A 111 10.32 -0.10 11.28
N ASN A 112 10.62 -0.85 12.33
CA ASN A 112 9.76 -1.95 12.78
C ASN A 112 9.38 -2.95 11.65
N VAL A 113 10.30 -3.21 10.71
CA VAL A 113 10.03 -3.98 9.46
C VAL A 113 9.44 -5.35 9.75
N GLY A 114 9.97 -6.06 10.75
CA GLY A 114 9.47 -7.40 11.11
C GLY A 114 7.99 -7.40 11.47
N ASN A 115 7.53 -6.40 12.23
CA ASN A 115 6.13 -6.28 12.57
C ASN A 115 5.27 -5.79 11.39
N VAL A 116 5.83 -4.98 10.48
CA VAL A 116 5.15 -4.64 9.21
C VAL A 116 4.99 -5.88 8.33
N ILE A 117 5.98 -6.77 8.26
CA ILE A 117 5.85 -8.06 7.55
C ILE A 117 4.73 -8.89 8.16
N ILE A 118 4.73 -9.07 9.49
CA ILE A 118 3.68 -9.84 10.19
C ILE A 118 2.30 -9.23 9.93
N ALA A 119 2.19 -7.90 10.08
CA ALA A 119 0.95 -7.17 9.80
C ALA A 119 0.48 -7.40 8.35
N SER A 120 1.35 -7.21 7.36
CA SER A 120 1.01 -7.35 5.95
C SER A 120 0.62 -8.79 5.58
N VAL A 121 1.31 -9.80 6.10
CA VAL A 121 0.97 -11.22 5.86
C VAL A 121 -0.40 -11.54 6.46
N VAL A 122 -0.62 -11.21 7.73
CA VAL A 122 -1.86 -11.56 8.42
C VAL A 122 -3.05 -10.76 7.87
N SER A 123 -2.88 -9.47 7.61
CA SER A 123 -3.90 -8.66 6.91
C SER A 123 -4.19 -9.22 5.53
N GLY A 124 -3.17 -9.64 4.77
CA GLY A 124 -3.33 -10.26 3.46
C GLY A 124 -4.15 -11.56 3.53
N ILE A 125 -3.90 -12.42 4.52
CA ILE A 125 -4.69 -13.65 4.74
C ILE A 125 -6.14 -13.31 5.09
N ILE A 126 -6.38 -12.36 6.01
CA ILE A 126 -7.74 -11.95 6.40
C ILE A 126 -8.51 -11.41 5.20
N VAL A 127 -7.90 -10.52 4.42
CA VAL A 127 -8.52 -9.95 3.21
C VAL A 127 -8.73 -11.05 2.17
N GLY A 128 -7.76 -11.94 1.95
CA GLY A 128 -7.85 -13.05 1.00
C GLY A 128 -8.99 -14.01 1.31
N ILE A 129 -9.15 -14.41 2.58
CA ILE A 129 -10.29 -15.21 3.04
C ILE A 129 -11.60 -14.44 2.80
N GLY A 130 -11.65 -13.16 3.13
CA GLY A 130 -12.84 -12.34 2.91
C GLY A 130 -13.23 -12.21 1.43
N ILE A 131 -12.25 -12.11 0.54
CA ILE A 131 -12.48 -12.09 -0.90
C ILE A 131 -13.01 -13.45 -1.38
N LEU A 132 -12.39 -14.54 -0.94
CA LEU A 132 -12.77 -15.91 -1.32
C LEU A 132 -14.18 -16.28 -0.85
N LEU A 133 -14.63 -15.75 0.30
CA LEU A 133 -15.96 -16.04 0.83
C LEU A 133 -17.09 -15.36 0.04
N CYS A 134 -16.95 -14.10 -0.40
CA CYS A 134 -18.01 -13.38 -1.15
C CYS A 134 -17.60 -11.98 -1.70
N VAL A 135 -16.31 -11.66 -1.84
CA VAL A 135 -15.76 -10.31 -2.20
C VAL A 135 -16.09 -9.19 -1.18
N ILE A 136 -17.37 -8.98 -0.86
CA ILE A 136 -17.88 -8.03 0.14
C ILE A 136 -17.17 -8.18 1.50
N PRO A 137 -16.98 -9.39 2.08
CA PRO A 137 -16.26 -9.50 3.35
C PRO A 137 -14.80 -9.07 3.23
N GLY A 138 -14.19 -9.28 2.05
CA GLY A 138 -12.83 -8.81 1.74
C GLY A 138 -12.73 -7.29 1.70
N ILE A 139 -13.72 -6.61 1.12
CA ILE A 139 -13.78 -5.14 1.10
C ILE A 139 -13.94 -4.60 2.53
N ILE A 140 -14.82 -5.19 3.34
CA ILE A 140 -14.98 -4.80 4.74
C ILE A 140 -13.66 -5.01 5.48
N ALA A 141 -12.96 -6.12 5.28
CA ALA A 141 -11.64 -6.35 5.89
C ALA A 141 -10.62 -5.29 5.47
N MET A 142 -10.57 -4.88 4.19
CA MET A 142 -9.67 -3.81 3.74
C MET A 142 -9.95 -2.48 4.45
N ILE A 143 -11.23 -2.13 4.63
CA ILE A 143 -11.62 -0.92 5.38
C ILE A 143 -11.19 -1.04 6.85
N MET A 144 -11.44 -2.19 7.47
CA MET A 144 -11.15 -2.41 8.89
C MET A 144 -9.64 -2.46 9.20
N LEU A 145 -8.83 -2.88 8.23
CA LEU A 145 -7.38 -3.05 8.36
C LEU A 145 -6.56 -1.92 7.74
N MET A 146 -7.22 -0.88 7.21
CA MET A 146 -6.58 0.25 6.52
C MET A 146 -5.45 0.92 7.33
N PHE A 147 -5.59 0.99 8.66
CA PHE A 147 -4.63 1.68 9.52
C PHE A 147 -3.58 0.77 10.15
N THR A 148 -3.55 -0.52 9.82
CA THR A 148 -2.68 -1.51 10.47
C THR A 148 -1.22 -1.07 10.49
N THR A 149 -0.65 -0.76 9.33
CA THR A 149 0.77 -0.36 9.24
C THR A 149 1.04 0.98 9.92
N VAL A 150 0.10 1.93 9.86
CA VAL A 150 0.21 3.21 10.57
C VAL A 150 0.25 2.96 12.08
N ALA A 151 -0.62 2.10 12.60
CA ALA A 151 -0.67 1.76 14.03
C ALA A 151 0.62 1.07 14.50
N VAL A 152 1.15 0.11 13.74
CA VAL A 152 2.42 -0.58 14.05
C VAL A 152 3.58 0.41 14.19
N LEU A 153 3.66 1.38 13.27
CA LEU A 153 4.78 2.31 13.20
C LEU A 153 4.62 3.47 14.17
N ASP A 154 3.42 4.02 14.28
CA ASP A 154 3.13 5.16 15.14
C ASP A 154 3.24 4.81 16.63
N ARG A 155 2.69 3.65 17.01
CA ARG A 155 2.68 3.19 18.41
C ARG A 155 3.84 2.26 18.75
N ASN A 156 4.67 1.92 17.76
CA ASN A 156 5.77 0.96 17.89
C ASN A 156 5.35 -0.41 18.46
N VAL A 157 4.14 -0.87 18.09
CA VAL A 157 3.54 -2.12 18.60
C VAL A 157 3.86 -3.32 17.71
N SER A 158 3.50 -4.52 18.17
CA SER A 158 3.63 -5.75 17.37
C SER A 158 2.69 -5.74 16.15
N GLY A 159 2.99 -6.55 15.14
CA GLY A 159 2.16 -6.62 13.91
C GLY A 159 0.71 -7.01 14.19
N ILE A 160 0.49 -7.99 15.09
CA ILE A 160 -0.84 -8.43 15.50
C ILE A 160 -1.57 -7.36 16.29
N GLU A 161 -0.88 -6.68 17.21
CA GLU A 161 -1.48 -5.58 17.98
C GLU A 161 -1.85 -4.39 17.07
N GLY A 162 -1.08 -4.13 16.02
CA GLY A 162 -1.43 -3.17 14.98
C GLY A 162 -2.73 -3.52 14.25
N ILE A 163 -2.94 -4.81 13.93
CA ILE A 163 -4.18 -5.31 13.33
C ILE A 163 -5.35 -5.09 14.26
N THR A 164 -5.22 -5.50 15.52
CA THR A 164 -6.25 -5.30 16.54
C THR A 164 -6.56 -3.82 16.75
N THR A 165 -5.53 -2.97 16.75
CA THR A 165 -5.69 -1.52 16.86
C THR A 165 -6.47 -0.95 15.68
N SER A 166 -6.10 -1.30 14.44
CA SER A 166 -6.83 -0.86 13.25
C SER A 166 -8.29 -1.30 13.29
N PHE A 167 -8.53 -2.57 13.61
CA PHE A 167 -9.87 -3.14 13.68
C PHE A 167 -10.73 -2.40 14.72
N ASN A 168 -10.20 -2.13 15.91
CA ASN A 168 -10.93 -1.43 16.97
C ASN A 168 -11.24 0.02 16.59
N ILE A 169 -10.31 0.72 15.96
CA ILE A 169 -10.53 2.10 15.45
C ILE A 169 -11.62 2.11 14.40
N ALA A 170 -11.54 1.20 13.42
CA ALA A 170 -12.52 1.11 12.34
C ALA A 170 -13.89 0.64 12.83
N LYS A 171 -13.95 -0.29 13.80
CA LYS A 171 -15.20 -0.71 14.45
C LYS A 171 -15.90 0.45 15.14
N ALA A 172 -15.15 1.26 15.90
CA ALA A 172 -15.71 2.41 16.60
C ALA A 172 -16.09 3.57 15.66
N ASN A 173 -15.46 3.65 14.48
CA ASN A 173 -15.59 4.78 13.55
C ASN A 173 -15.85 4.34 12.11
N PHE A 174 -16.71 3.35 11.89
CA PHE A 174 -16.81 2.70 10.59
C PHE A 174 -17.12 3.68 9.45
N GLY A 175 -18.09 4.59 9.63
CA GLY A 175 -18.45 5.59 8.63
C GLY A 175 -17.27 6.46 8.20
N PRO A 176 -16.58 7.16 9.13
CA PRO A 176 -15.37 7.92 8.81
C PRO A 176 -14.25 7.11 8.14
N VAL A 177 -14.01 5.87 8.59
CA VAL A 177 -12.95 5.01 8.01
C VAL A 177 -13.33 4.55 6.61
N ALA A 178 -14.57 4.11 6.40
CA ALA A 178 -15.08 3.74 5.08
C ALA A 178 -15.03 4.92 4.10
N LEU A 179 -15.39 6.12 4.56
CA LEU A 179 -15.27 7.33 3.75
C LEU A 179 -13.80 7.66 3.41
N THR A 180 -12.88 7.49 4.36
CA THR A 180 -11.44 7.67 4.11
C THR A 180 -10.96 6.68 3.06
N TRP A 181 -11.33 5.40 3.18
CA TRP A 181 -11.02 4.37 2.21
C TRP A 181 -11.55 4.73 0.81
N LEU A 182 -12.82 5.13 0.70
CA LEU A 182 -13.41 5.57 -0.57
C LEU A 182 -12.66 6.74 -1.21
N VAL A 183 -12.24 7.73 -0.41
CA VAL A 183 -11.44 8.86 -0.89
C VAL A 183 -10.08 8.38 -1.40
N THR A 184 -9.42 7.45 -0.72
CA THR A 184 -8.14 6.91 -1.20
C THR A 184 -8.28 6.16 -2.52
N ILE A 185 -9.38 5.42 -2.71
CA ILE A 185 -9.69 4.76 -3.99
C ILE A 185 -9.96 5.79 -5.09
N ALA A 186 -10.74 6.84 -4.81
CA ALA A 186 -11.01 7.91 -5.77
C ALA A 186 -9.73 8.62 -6.22
N ILE A 187 -8.83 8.95 -5.27
CA ILE A 187 -7.53 9.57 -5.58
C ILE A 187 -6.66 8.62 -6.41
N ALA A 188 -6.66 7.32 -6.10
CA ALA A 188 -5.92 6.33 -6.88
C ALA A 188 -6.44 6.24 -8.32
N ILE A 189 -7.77 6.21 -8.52
CA ILE A 189 -8.41 6.20 -9.85
C ILE A 189 -8.01 7.45 -10.64
N VAL A 190 -8.10 8.63 -10.05
CA VAL A 190 -7.68 9.89 -10.70
C VAL A 190 -6.19 9.84 -11.06
N GLY A 191 -5.35 9.29 -10.18
CA GLY A 191 -3.92 9.11 -10.43
C GLY A 191 -3.62 8.19 -11.63
N VAL A 192 -4.38 7.09 -11.77
CA VAL A 192 -4.29 6.20 -12.94
C VAL A 192 -4.75 6.90 -14.21
N LEU A 193 -5.90 7.58 -14.18
CA LEU A 193 -6.48 8.29 -15.32
C LEU A 193 -5.59 9.44 -15.81
N ALA A 194 -4.78 10.03 -14.93
CA ALA A 194 -3.74 11.01 -15.26
C ALA A 194 -2.44 10.35 -15.77
N CYS A 195 -2.57 9.37 -16.68
CA CYS A 195 -1.48 8.71 -17.41
C CYS A 195 -0.40 8.02 -16.55
N LEU A 196 -0.78 7.41 -15.41
CA LEU A 196 0.13 6.77 -14.43
C LEU A 196 1.14 7.70 -13.74
N VAL A 197 1.56 8.80 -14.37
CA VAL A 197 2.37 9.87 -13.75
C VAL A 197 1.60 10.47 -12.57
N GLY A 198 0.27 10.55 -12.66
CA GLY A 198 -0.59 10.94 -11.54
C GLY A 198 -0.45 10.06 -10.30
N LEU A 199 0.00 8.81 -10.42
CA LEU A 199 0.24 7.93 -9.27
C LEU A 199 1.40 8.40 -8.40
N LEU A 200 2.39 9.11 -8.98
CA LEU A 200 3.49 9.70 -8.21
C LEU A 200 3.01 10.75 -7.22
N VAL A 201 1.90 11.43 -7.52
CA VAL A 201 1.25 12.41 -6.63
C VAL A 201 0.17 11.74 -5.78
N ALA A 202 -0.60 10.82 -6.36
CA ALA A 202 -1.67 10.13 -5.65
C ALA A 202 -1.16 9.33 -4.44
N TYR A 203 -0.05 8.61 -4.59
CA TYR A 203 0.50 7.76 -3.52
C TYR A 203 0.91 8.53 -2.24
N PRO A 204 1.72 9.62 -2.31
CA PRO A 204 2.00 10.44 -1.14
C PRO A 204 0.75 11.07 -0.55
N LEU A 205 -0.19 11.55 -1.38
CA LEU A 205 -1.45 12.12 -0.88
C LEU A 205 -2.29 11.11 -0.12
N ILE A 206 -2.48 9.91 -0.67
CA ILE A 206 -3.20 8.81 -0.01
C ILE A 206 -2.56 8.47 1.32
N SER A 207 -1.22 8.40 1.36
CA SER A 207 -0.48 8.04 2.57
C SER A 207 -0.60 9.12 3.65
N LEU A 208 -0.48 10.40 3.29
CA LEU A 208 -0.71 11.53 4.18
C LEU A 208 -2.14 11.58 4.72
N ILE A 209 -3.14 11.37 3.85
CA ILE A 209 -4.56 11.31 4.26
C ILE A 209 -4.79 10.16 5.25
N THR A 210 -4.18 9.01 5.00
CA THR A 210 -4.30 7.84 5.88
C THR A 210 -3.69 8.11 7.26
N VAL A 211 -2.50 8.72 7.32
CA VAL A 211 -1.86 9.14 8.57
C VAL A 211 -2.68 10.20 9.30
N TYR A 212 -3.18 11.23 8.58
CA TYR A 212 -4.03 12.27 9.16
C TYR A 212 -5.31 11.68 9.75
N ALA A 213 -6.01 10.83 8.99
CA ALA A 213 -7.24 10.20 9.43
C ALA A 213 -7.01 9.33 10.68
N PHE A 214 -5.93 8.54 10.69
CA PHE A 214 -5.54 7.75 11.87
C PHE A 214 -5.33 8.64 13.10
N ARG A 215 -4.51 9.69 12.98
CA ARG A 215 -4.23 10.63 14.07
C ARG A 215 -5.50 11.30 14.57
N LYS A 216 -6.35 11.77 13.65
CA LYS A 216 -7.58 12.47 14.03
C LYS A 216 -8.58 11.57 14.74
N LEU A 217 -8.72 10.32 14.30
CA LEU A 217 -9.62 9.33 14.94
C LEU A 217 -9.09 8.82 16.28
N THR A 218 -7.79 8.95 16.55
CA THR A 218 -7.16 8.50 17.79
C THR A 218 -6.80 9.64 18.75
N GLY A 219 -7.08 10.90 18.38
CA GLY A 219 -6.69 12.08 19.16
C GLY A 219 -5.18 12.35 19.15
N GLY A 220 -4.43 11.77 18.22
CA GLY A 220 -3.00 11.98 18.07
C GLY A 220 -2.64 13.35 17.48
N GLN A 221 -1.40 13.76 17.68
CA GLN A 221 -0.88 15.03 17.17
C GLN A 221 -0.80 15.04 15.64
N VAL A 222 -1.15 16.19 15.06
CA VAL A 222 -0.97 16.52 13.65
C VAL A 222 -0.39 17.93 13.55
N ALA A 223 0.72 18.09 12.85
CA ALA A 223 1.35 19.37 12.64
C ALA A 223 0.40 20.35 11.91
N PRO A 224 0.39 21.64 12.29
CA PRO A 224 -0.45 22.64 11.63
C PRO A 224 -0.06 22.82 10.16
N LEU A 225 -0.92 23.51 9.42
CA LEU A 225 -0.63 23.89 8.03
C LEU A 225 0.64 24.74 7.98
N THR A 226 1.48 24.48 6.98
CA THR A 226 2.68 25.28 6.74
C THR A 226 2.27 26.54 5.97
N PRO A 227 2.55 27.76 6.47
CA PRO A 227 2.27 29.01 5.76
C PRO A 227 3.01 29.08 4.42
#